data_AF-K0KGK2-F1
#
_entry.id   AF-K0KGK2-F1
#
_cell.length_a   1.000
_cell.length_b   1.000
_cell.length_c   1.000
_cell.angle_alpha   90.00
_cell.angle_beta   90.00
_cell.angle_gamma   90.00
#
_symmetry.space_group_name_H-M   'P 1'
#
loop_
_entity.id
_entity.type
_entity.pdbx_description
1 polymer ?
#
loop_
_entity_poly.entity_id
_entity_poly.type
_entity_poly.pdbx_seq_one_letter_code
_entity_poly.pdbx_strand_id
1 'polypeptide(L)'
;MALLERAHKTIVRLGLIPKVIKALPKISILLSIIGLIWIAVLPLDGQYRGTYFSENALMPSQAYSYFRESEWNLLRGYRTQLKGFQIDELENNLQTMEIWLKDIGYKTHIQHSDKGSNLYGIWHAPRGDDTEAIVLGAAYFNSDNIFNIGGLSLAISMARYFHRWNVWSKNIIIVIPENPNSALRSWVNAYHSDLDLTGGSIEGAIMLDYSSSSDNFEYIELFYEGINGQLPNLDLVNVAVSVSEHEGPRVSIQKTSQEELGRFDYWSRLRILVRGIIELSLAGLKPGHGNEAFSGWRIQSLTLKAHGESGPYDITTFGRIPEAIFRSINNLLEKFHQSFFFYFLLAPRKFVSIGTYLPSAALITSSYILSSLNHVLNSNFEIVHLLSFGVLSGGFFIGCISIGVLISQVFPLLPIEASYGLILLFGIISISINFIKIPGSQELKIVLKSISLLYYGTVLSSLLVLNFALTFTIGICAFPLTLINDQQPTFKKILLLLISNPFLLSILISQDFENGLSELIKGLIISWDEFNCHTWFIICIGWLPSWLGIVLSLLINDDSRTLNEKKTN
;
A
#
# COMPACT_ATOMS: atom_id res chain seq x y z
N MET A 1 -5.72 -43.16 -17.76
CA MET A 1 -5.87 -43.26 -19.23
C MET A 1 -7.34 -43.36 -19.66
N ALA A 2 -8.09 -44.43 -19.33
CA ALA A 2 -9.48 -44.62 -19.78
C ALA A 2 -10.50 -43.53 -19.36
N LEU A 3 -10.30 -42.88 -18.21
CA LEU A 3 -11.13 -41.77 -17.74
C LEU A 3 -10.94 -40.48 -18.58
N LEU A 4 -9.69 -40.14 -18.90
CA LEU A 4 -9.36 -39.02 -19.78
C LEU A 4 -9.87 -39.25 -21.20
N GLU A 5 -9.78 -40.49 -21.69
CA GLU A 5 -10.28 -40.86 -23.02
C GLU A 5 -11.82 -40.83 -23.09
N ARG A 6 -12.52 -41.26 -22.03
CA ARG A 6 -13.98 -41.10 -21.90
C ARG A 6 -14.37 -39.62 -21.82
N ALA A 7 -13.65 -38.82 -21.03
CA ALA A 7 -13.89 -37.38 -20.93
C ALA A 7 -13.69 -36.71 -22.30
N HIS A 8 -12.61 -37.02 -23.01
CA HIS A 8 -12.33 -36.50 -24.35
C HIS A 8 -13.42 -36.89 -25.37
N LYS A 9 -13.81 -38.17 -25.43
CA LYS A 9 -14.89 -38.64 -26.32
C LYS A 9 -16.23 -37.95 -25.99
N THR A 10 -16.50 -37.67 -24.71
CA THR A 10 -17.72 -36.96 -24.27
C THR A 10 -17.68 -35.48 -24.65
N ILE A 11 -16.51 -34.83 -24.50
CA ILE A 11 -16.27 -33.43 -24.89
C ILE A 11 -16.47 -33.22 -26.40
N VAL A 12 -15.92 -34.12 -27.20
CA VAL A 12 -16.07 -34.11 -28.66
C VAL A 12 -17.52 -34.40 -29.05
N ARG A 13 -18.17 -35.42 -28.45
CA ARG A 13 -19.56 -35.80 -28.75
C ARG A 13 -20.57 -34.68 -28.47
N LEU A 14 -20.35 -33.88 -27.42
CA LEU A 14 -21.23 -32.79 -27.02
C LEU A 14 -20.90 -31.44 -27.70
N GLY A 15 -19.83 -31.40 -28.50
CA GLY A 15 -19.33 -30.17 -29.12
C GLY A 15 -19.02 -29.08 -28.08
N LEU A 16 -18.46 -29.47 -26.93
CA LEU A 16 -18.26 -28.54 -25.81
C LEU A 16 -17.17 -27.50 -26.10
N ILE A 17 -16.14 -27.86 -26.86
CA ILE A 17 -15.02 -26.96 -27.18
C ILE A 17 -15.49 -25.69 -27.94
N PRO A 18 -16.21 -25.79 -29.07
CA PRO A 18 -16.75 -24.60 -29.76
C PRO A 18 -17.72 -23.77 -28.88
N LYS A 19 -18.51 -24.44 -28.03
CA LYS A 19 -19.45 -23.76 -27.12
C LYS A 19 -18.71 -22.97 -26.05
N VAL A 20 -17.66 -23.55 -25.46
CA VAL A 20 -16.82 -22.88 -24.45
C VAL A 20 -16.07 -21.71 -25.09
N ILE A 21 -15.49 -21.90 -26.28
CA ILE A 21 -14.83 -20.83 -27.03
C ILE A 21 -15.80 -19.66 -27.23
N LYS A 22 -17.01 -19.90 -27.74
CA LYS A 22 -18.05 -18.87 -27.92
C LYS A 22 -18.50 -18.22 -26.59
N ALA A 23 -18.38 -18.93 -25.48
CA ALA A 23 -18.74 -18.44 -24.14
C ALA A 23 -17.61 -17.70 -23.41
N LEU A 24 -16.36 -17.71 -23.92
CA LEU A 24 -15.22 -17.02 -23.32
C LEU A 24 -15.48 -15.57 -22.86
N PRO A 25 -16.15 -14.68 -23.62
CA PRO A 25 -16.37 -13.31 -23.15
C PRO A 25 -17.33 -13.27 -21.95
N LYS A 26 -18.32 -14.17 -21.91
CA LYS A 26 -19.23 -14.30 -20.77
C LYS A 26 -18.51 -14.86 -19.55
N ILE A 27 -17.61 -15.83 -19.76
CA ILE A 27 -16.81 -16.44 -18.69
C ILE A 27 -15.85 -15.39 -18.09
N SER A 28 -15.16 -14.61 -18.92
CA SER A 28 -14.28 -13.52 -18.46
C SER A 28 -15.03 -12.52 -17.57
N ILE A 29 -16.20 -12.05 -18.04
CA ILE A 29 -17.05 -11.15 -17.25
C ILE A 29 -17.50 -11.81 -15.93
N LEU A 30 -17.93 -13.06 -15.99
CA LEU A 30 -18.36 -13.81 -14.82
C LEU A 30 -17.23 -13.95 -13.79
N LEU A 31 -16.01 -14.27 -14.21
CA LEU A 31 -14.87 -14.38 -13.30
C LEU A 31 -14.55 -13.05 -12.61
N SER A 32 -14.59 -11.93 -13.35
CA SER A 32 -14.38 -10.60 -12.78
C SER A 32 -15.46 -10.26 -11.75
N ILE A 33 -16.74 -10.53 -12.06
CA ILE A 33 -17.86 -10.32 -11.14
C ILE A 33 -17.72 -11.20 -9.90
N ILE A 34 -17.38 -12.49 -10.06
CA ILE A 34 -17.16 -13.40 -8.92
C ILE A 34 -16.00 -12.88 -8.07
N GLY A 35 -14.90 -12.41 -8.68
CA GLY A 35 -13.77 -11.83 -7.96
C GLY A 35 -14.18 -10.62 -7.12
N LEU A 36 -14.98 -9.70 -7.67
CA LEU A 36 -15.51 -8.54 -6.94
C LEU A 36 -16.44 -8.97 -5.79
N ILE A 37 -17.39 -9.87 -6.08
CA ILE A 37 -18.34 -10.39 -5.08
C ILE A 37 -17.59 -11.13 -3.96
N TRP A 38 -16.47 -11.78 -4.27
CA TRP A 38 -15.66 -12.50 -3.29
C TRP A 38 -15.21 -11.60 -2.15
N ILE A 39 -14.78 -10.35 -2.44
CA ILE A 39 -14.43 -9.38 -1.39
C ILE A 39 -15.65 -8.99 -0.56
N ALA A 40 -16.83 -8.87 -1.17
CA ALA A 40 -18.07 -8.61 -0.44
C ALA A 40 -18.53 -9.80 0.41
N VAL A 41 -18.07 -11.02 0.13
CA VAL A 41 -18.37 -12.22 0.93
C VAL A 41 -17.51 -12.30 2.19
N LEU A 42 -16.26 -11.81 2.17
CA LEU A 42 -15.32 -11.91 3.29
C LEU A 42 -15.81 -11.33 4.62
N PRO A 43 -16.57 -10.21 4.66
CA PRO A 43 -17.10 -9.69 5.90
C PRO A 43 -18.26 -10.49 6.50
N LEU A 44 -18.80 -11.51 5.80
CA LEU A 44 -19.89 -12.34 6.33
C LEU A 44 -19.41 -13.20 7.51
N ASP A 45 -20.33 -13.47 8.44
CA ASP A 45 -20.03 -14.32 9.60
C ASP A 45 -19.64 -15.73 9.15
N GLY A 46 -18.55 -16.23 9.71
CA GLY A 46 -17.93 -17.51 9.34
C GLY A 46 -16.83 -17.42 8.28
N GLN A 47 -16.65 -16.29 7.59
CA GLN A 47 -15.57 -16.11 6.58
C GLN A 47 -14.29 -15.49 7.16
N TYR A 48 -14.35 -14.92 8.35
CA TYR A 48 -13.22 -14.31 9.05
C TYR A 48 -12.91 -15.03 10.36
N ARG A 49 -11.72 -14.76 10.91
CA ARG A 49 -11.25 -15.34 12.17
C ARG A 49 -11.08 -14.26 13.24
N GLY A 50 -11.25 -14.65 14.50
CA GLY A 50 -10.80 -13.82 15.62
C GLY A 50 -9.27 -13.76 15.63
N THR A 51 -8.72 -12.60 16.01
CA THR A 51 -7.27 -12.49 16.23
C THR A 51 -6.85 -13.30 17.45
N TYR A 52 -5.63 -13.82 17.42
CA TYR A 52 -5.01 -14.59 18.48
C TYR A 52 -3.51 -14.32 18.48
N PHE A 53 -2.83 -14.66 19.57
CA PHE A 53 -1.37 -14.59 19.65
C PHE A 53 -0.80 -15.92 19.19
N SER A 54 0.03 -15.91 18.15
CA SER A 54 0.72 -17.12 17.68
C SER A 54 1.95 -17.38 18.54
N GLU A 55 2.68 -16.31 18.87
CA GLU A 55 3.84 -16.38 19.76
C GLU A 55 3.45 -16.22 21.23
N ASN A 56 3.75 -17.23 22.04
CA ASN A 56 3.42 -17.27 23.45
C ASN A 56 4.30 -16.33 24.27
N ALA A 57 5.53 -16.04 23.81
CA ALA A 57 6.48 -15.18 24.51
C ALA A 57 6.03 -13.71 24.60
N LEU A 58 5.13 -13.26 23.71
CA LEU A 58 4.66 -11.87 23.68
C LEU A 58 3.98 -11.46 24.99
N MET A 59 3.21 -12.35 25.61
CA MET A 59 2.59 -12.13 26.94
C MET A 59 2.01 -10.72 27.16
N PRO A 60 1.16 -10.19 26.25
CA PRO A 60 0.69 -8.81 26.33
C PRO A 60 -0.12 -8.58 27.60
N SER A 61 0.12 -7.42 28.24
CA SER A 61 -0.59 -6.98 29.46
C SER A 61 -0.51 -7.93 30.66
N GLN A 62 0.47 -8.85 30.71
CA GLN A 62 0.66 -9.71 31.88
C GLN A 62 1.37 -9.01 33.05
N ALA A 63 2.09 -7.93 32.77
CA ALA A 63 2.76 -7.10 33.77
C ALA A 63 2.10 -5.72 33.85
N TYR A 64 1.99 -5.18 35.07
CA TYR A 64 1.51 -3.83 35.27
C TYR A 64 2.48 -2.80 34.65
N SER A 65 1.91 -1.83 33.95
CA SER A 65 2.64 -0.66 33.45
C SER A 65 2.74 0.40 34.55
N TYR A 66 3.97 0.83 34.86
CA TYR A 66 4.27 1.80 35.92
C TYR A 66 4.54 3.21 35.38
N PHE A 67 4.28 3.46 34.10
CA PHE A 67 4.32 4.81 33.53
C PHE A 67 3.09 5.62 34.01
N ARG A 68 3.13 6.06 35.27
CA ARG A 68 2.04 6.71 36.01
C ARG A 68 2.58 7.86 36.86
N GLU A 69 1.68 8.74 37.32
CA GLU A 69 1.85 9.77 38.35
C GLU A 69 3.17 10.59 38.29
N SER A 70 4.29 10.05 38.75
CA SER A 70 5.59 10.71 38.69
C SER A 70 6.03 11.03 37.27
N GLU A 71 5.80 10.10 36.34
CA GLU A 71 6.18 10.26 34.94
C GLU A 71 5.35 11.34 34.24
N TRP A 72 4.13 11.59 34.74
CA TRP A 72 3.29 12.67 34.24
C TRP A 72 3.89 14.06 34.49
N ASN A 73 4.47 14.28 35.68
CA ASN A 73 5.13 15.54 36.00
C ASN A 73 6.35 15.78 35.11
N LEU A 74 7.12 14.71 34.82
CA LEU A 74 8.29 14.78 33.95
C LEU A 74 7.90 15.07 32.50
N LEU A 75 6.89 14.37 32.01
CA LEU A 75 6.32 14.59 30.68
C LEU A 75 5.88 16.04 30.51
N ARG A 76 5.15 16.60 31.48
CA ARG A 76 4.72 18.01 31.45
C ARG A 76 5.89 18.99 31.50
N GLY A 77 6.95 18.65 32.22
CA GLY A 77 8.21 19.40 32.23
C GLY A 77 8.78 19.51 30.82
N TYR A 78 9.01 18.37 30.15
CA TYR A 78 9.48 18.34 28.77
C TYR A 78 8.52 19.04 27.81
N ARG A 79 7.20 18.82 27.94
CA ARG A 79 6.20 19.50 27.11
C ARG A 79 6.27 21.01 27.26
N THR A 80 6.45 21.52 28.48
CA THR A 80 6.57 22.96 28.73
C THR A 80 7.81 23.54 28.06
N GLN A 81 8.94 22.82 28.07
CA GLN A 81 10.14 23.22 27.35
C GLN A 81 9.92 23.22 25.83
N LEU A 82 9.30 22.17 25.30
CA LEU A 82 8.97 22.05 23.89
C LEU A 82 7.97 23.12 23.42
N LYS A 83 7.07 23.60 24.29
CA LYS A 83 6.19 24.74 23.98
C LYS A 83 6.96 26.05 23.79
N GLY A 84 8.15 26.16 24.39
CA GLY A 84 9.03 27.32 24.25
C GLY A 84 9.91 27.28 23.01
N PHE A 85 9.91 26.18 22.24
CA PHE A 85 10.72 26.06 21.04
C PHE A 85 10.19 26.96 19.92
N GLN A 86 11.12 27.59 19.20
CA GLN A 86 10.79 28.20 17.92
C GLN A 86 10.76 27.09 16.88
N ILE A 87 9.58 26.82 16.32
CA ILE A 87 9.34 25.63 15.48
C ILE A 87 10.28 25.59 14.27
N ASP A 88 10.63 26.75 13.72
CA ASP A 88 11.49 26.91 12.55
C ASP A 88 12.99 26.62 12.83
N GLU A 89 13.43 26.68 14.10
CA GLU A 89 14.83 26.41 14.49
C GLU A 89 15.07 24.91 14.72
N LEU A 90 14.77 24.07 13.73
CA LEU A 90 14.87 22.60 13.84
C LEU A 90 16.22 22.15 14.41
N GLU A 91 17.33 22.65 13.86
CA GLU A 91 18.68 22.22 14.23
C GLU A 91 19.00 22.51 15.70
N ASN A 92 18.68 23.71 16.19
CA ASN A 92 18.87 24.11 17.58
C ASN A 92 17.99 23.27 18.53
N ASN A 93 16.77 22.98 18.10
CA ASN A 93 15.83 22.16 18.86
C ASN A 93 16.29 20.70 18.94
N LEU A 94 16.81 20.13 17.84
CA LEU A 94 17.42 18.79 17.82
C LEU A 94 18.64 18.74 18.73
N GLN A 95 19.52 19.74 18.70
CA GLN A 95 20.69 19.81 19.60
C GLN A 95 20.28 19.90 21.08
N THR A 96 19.23 20.65 21.39
CA THR A 96 18.69 20.74 22.75
C THR A 96 18.16 19.37 23.22
N MET A 97 17.39 18.68 22.39
CA MET A 97 16.90 17.33 22.68
C MET A 97 18.04 16.30 22.76
N GLU A 98 19.10 16.47 21.97
CA GLU A 98 20.31 15.66 22.03
C GLU A 98 20.97 15.75 23.41
N ILE A 99 21.10 16.97 23.95
CA ILE A 99 21.63 17.19 25.31
C ILE A 99 20.78 16.45 26.34
N TRP A 100 19.45 16.54 26.25
CA TRP A 100 18.56 15.83 27.17
C TRP A 100 18.74 14.30 27.11
N LEU A 101 18.89 13.73 25.92
CA LEU A 101 19.13 12.29 25.75
C LEU A 101 20.52 11.87 26.27
N LYS A 102 21.56 12.70 26.06
CA LYS A 102 22.90 12.49 26.64
C LYS A 102 22.86 12.52 28.16
N ASP A 103 22.16 13.49 28.75
CA ASP A 103 21.99 13.62 30.21
C ASP A 103 21.23 12.43 30.81
N ILE A 104 20.30 11.83 30.06
CA ILE A 104 19.62 10.58 30.47
C ILE A 104 20.58 9.38 30.43
N GLY A 105 21.58 9.39 29.53
CA GLY A 105 22.57 8.31 29.39
C GLY A 105 22.53 7.56 28.05
N TYR A 106 21.89 8.14 27.02
CA TYR A 106 21.90 7.60 25.66
C TYR A 106 23.16 8.05 24.91
N LYS A 107 23.70 7.18 24.04
CA LYS A 107 24.70 7.56 23.04
C LYS A 107 23.95 8.14 21.85
N THR A 108 24.12 9.43 21.58
CA THR A 108 23.33 10.13 20.56
C THR A 108 24.16 10.58 19.38
N HIS A 109 23.50 10.77 18.25
CA HIS A 109 24.05 11.42 17.07
C HIS A 109 22.92 12.09 16.28
N ILE A 110 23.23 13.20 15.61
CA ILE A 110 22.34 13.84 14.65
C ILE A 110 22.85 13.50 13.25
N GLN A 111 22.06 12.72 12.53
CA GLN A 111 22.33 12.41 11.12
C GLN A 111 21.76 13.53 10.25
N HIS A 112 22.60 14.11 9.41
CA HIS A 112 22.17 15.03 8.36
C HIS A 112 22.14 14.29 7.01
N SER A 113 21.03 14.44 6.28
CA SER A 113 20.87 13.90 4.93
C SER A 113 20.22 14.94 4.03
N ASP A 114 20.32 14.76 2.71
CA ASP A 114 19.62 15.61 1.73
C ASP A 114 18.09 15.60 1.90
N LYS A 115 17.57 14.59 2.64
CA LYS A 115 16.14 14.36 2.89
C LYS A 115 15.66 14.86 4.26
N GLY A 116 16.57 15.41 5.08
CA GLY A 116 16.27 15.97 6.40
C GLY A 116 17.28 15.59 7.47
N SER A 117 17.10 16.17 8.66
CA SER A 117 17.90 15.90 9.86
C SER A 117 17.19 14.94 10.81
N ASN A 118 17.91 13.96 11.34
CA ASN A 118 17.38 12.95 12.25
C ASN A 118 18.23 12.85 13.53
N LEU A 119 17.66 13.15 14.68
CA LEU A 119 18.28 12.84 15.97
C LEU A 119 17.97 11.39 16.33
N TYR A 120 18.98 10.63 16.72
CA TYR A 120 18.75 9.33 17.36
C TYR A 120 19.68 9.11 18.55
N GLY A 121 19.21 8.30 19.49
CA GLY A 121 19.95 7.91 20.68
C GLY A 121 19.82 6.42 20.92
N ILE A 122 20.94 5.76 21.23
CA ILE A 122 20.99 4.33 21.52
C ILE A 122 21.33 4.13 22.99
N TRP A 123 20.53 3.31 23.66
CA TRP A 123 20.81 2.80 25.00
C TRP A 123 20.93 1.28 24.96
N HIS A 124 22.09 0.80 25.41
CA HIS A 124 22.40 -0.61 25.47
C HIS A 124 21.74 -1.25 26.69
N ALA A 125 21.01 -2.34 26.45
CA ALA A 125 20.21 -2.99 27.48
C ALA A 125 21.10 -3.75 28.47
N PRO A 126 20.84 -3.68 29.78
CA PRO A 126 21.72 -4.26 30.79
C PRO A 126 21.71 -5.79 30.83
N ARG A 127 20.71 -6.44 30.22
CA ARG A 127 20.53 -7.91 30.21
C ARG A 127 20.65 -8.51 28.80
N GLY A 128 21.05 -7.73 27.80
CA GLY A 128 21.16 -8.15 26.42
C GLY A 128 22.60 -8.34 25.96
N ASP A 129 22.78 -9.04 24.84
CA ASP A 129 24.09 -9.27 24.20
C ASP A 129 24.43 -8.20 23.14
N ASP A 130 23.72 -7.05 23.16
CA ASP A 130 23.85 -5.95 22.21
C ASP A 130 23.57 -6.28 20.73
N THR A 131 22.90 -7.40 20.45
CA THR A 131 22.62 -7.89 19.10
C THR A 131 21.26 -7.47 18.53
N GLU A 132 20.32 -7.09 19.38
CA GLU A 132 18.91 -6.84 19.03
C GLU A 132 18.44 -5.50 19.60
N ALA A 133 17.57 -4.81 18.86
CA ALA A 133 17.07 -3.50 19.23
C ALA A 133 15.56 -3.31 18.99
N ILE A 134 14.98 -2.38 19.74
CA ILE A 134 13.60 -1.90 19.59
C ILE A 134 13.64 -0.37 19.43
N VAL A 135 12.90 0.16 18.47
CA VAL A 135 12.87 1.59 18.16
C VAL A 135 11.59 2.23 18.72
N LEU A 136 11.75 3.33 19.48
CA LEU A 136 10.67 4.27 19.81
C LEU A 136 10.93 5.54 19.02
N GLY A 137 9.97 5.98 18.22
CA GLY A 137 10.12 7.20 17.45
C GLY A 137 8.99 8.19 17.65
N ALA A 138 9.31 9.47 17.50
CA ALA A 138 8.33 10.54 17.38
C ALA A 138 8.90 11.58 16.41
N ALA A 139 8.26 11.75 15.25
CA ALA A 139 8.69 12.75 14.28
C ALA A 139 8.45 14.16 14.82
N TYR A 140 9.34 15.10 14.47
CA TYR A 140 9.25 16.49 14.89
C TYR A 140 8.00 17.16 14.30
N PHE A 141 7.80 17.01 12.99
CA PHE A 141 6.52 17.21 12.32
C PHE A 141 5.81 15.87 12.16
N ASN A 142 4.54 15.78 12.52
CA ASN A 142 3.75 14.55 12.37
C ASN A 142 3.29 14.32 10.91
N SER A 143 2.43 13.32 10.67
CA SER A 143 1.91 13.02 9.33
C SER A 143 1.18 14.20 8.68
N ASP A 144 0.60 15.07 9.50
CA ASP A 144 -0.24 16.20 9.08
C ASP A 144 0.60 17.50 9.00
N ASN A 145 1.94 17.38 9.05
CA ASN A 145 2.90 18.49 9.13
C ASN A 145 2.70 19.43 10.32
N ILE A 146 2.13 18.93 11.42
CA ILE A 146 1.94 19.67 12.66
C ILE A 146 3.08 19.31 13.63
N PHE A 147 3.54 20.27 14.41
CA PHE A 147 4.54 20.02 15.46
C PHE A 147 4.02 19.00 16.49
N ASN A 148 4.70 17.87 16.61
CA ASN A 148 4.25 16.70 17.37
C ASN A 148 4.57 16.81 18.87
N ILE A 149 4.04 17.83 19.53
CA ILE A 149 4.48 18.19 20.89
C ILE A 149 4.23 17.07 21.92
N GLY A 150 3.08 16.40 21.83
CA GLY A 150 2.72 15.29 22.70
C GLY A 150 3.61 14.08 22.45
N GLY A 151 3.79 13.69 21.19
CA GLY A 151 4.64 12.57 20.78
C GLY A 151 6.11 12.76 21.20
N LEU A 152 6.68 13.94 20.96
CA LEU A 152 8.05 14.27 21.38
C LEU A 152 8.20 14.25 22.90
N SER A 153 7.27 14.89 23.63
CA SER A 153 7.31 14.91 25.10
C SER A 153 7.22 13.51 25.70
N LEU A 154 6.44 12.62 25.09
CA LEU A 154 6.33 11.22 25.46
C LEU A 154 7.61 10.46 25.14
N ALA A 155 8.16 10.57 23.92
CA ALA A 155 9.36 9.86 23.52
C ALA A 155 10.55 10.15 24.46
N ILE A 156 10.77 11.43 24.81
CA ILE A 156 11.85 11.84 25.72
C ILE A 156 11.57 11.37 27.16
N SER A 157 10.34 11.52 27.64
CA SER A 157 9.96 11.04 28.99
C SER A 157 10.11 9.52 29.10
N MET A 158 9.69 8.78 28.07
CA MET A 158 9.83 7.34 27.99
C MET A 158 11.29 6.90 27.90
N ALA A 159 12.15 7.62 27.17
CA ALA A 159 13.59 7.35 27.14
C ALA A 159 14.17 7.33 28.57
N ARG A 160 13.81 8.33 29.38
CA ARG A 160 14.21 8.37 30.78
C ARG A 160 13.61 7.24 31.61
N TYR A 161 12.34 6.93 31.42
CA TYR A 161 11.66 5.83 32.12
C TYR A 161 12.31 4.48 31.81
N PHE A 162 12.61 4.21 30.53
CA PHE A 162 13.26 2.99 30.07
C PHE A 162 14.67 2.84 30.65
N HIS A 163 15.46 3.90 30.63
CA HIS A 163 16.80 3.90 31.20
C HIS A 163 16.82 3.56 32.70
N ARG A 164 15.80 4.00 33.46
CA ARG A 164 15.69 3.70 34.91
C ARG A 164 15.35 2.25 35.21
N TRP A 165 14.85 1.49 34.25
CA TRP A 165 14.30 0.16 34.47
C TRP A 165 15.21 -0.93 33.91
N ASN A 166 15.71 -1.80 34.77
CA ASN A 166 16.73 -2.79 34.39
C ASN A 166 16.14 -4.12 33.88
N VAL A 167 15.00 -4.09 33.19
CA VAL A 167 14.29 -5.29 32.71
C VAL A 167 14.57 -5.62 31.25
N TRP A 168 15.16 -4.68 30.51
CA TRP A 168 15.36 -4.78 29.07
C TRP A 168 16.50 -5.74 28.71
N SER A 169 16.24 -6.59 27.72
CA SER A 169 17.19 -7.51 27.07
C SER A 169 17.49 -7.12 25.63
N LYS A 170 16.75 -6.17 25.05
CA LYS A 170 17.02 -5.58 23.73
C LYS A 170 17.34 -4.11 23.86
N ASN A 171 18.29 -3.65 23.06
CA ASN A 171 18.72 -2.27 23.01
C ASN A 171 17.56 -1.35 22.63
N ILE A 172 17.52 -0.16 23.21
CA ILE A 172 16.44 0.79 22.94
C ILE A 172 17.02 1.95 22.14
N ILE A 173 16.39 2.20 21.01
CA ILE A 173 16.75 3.31 20.13
C ILE A 173 15.60 4.33 20.19
N ILE A 174 15.93 5.56 20.53
CA ILE A 174 15.01 6.70 20.43
C ILE A 174 15.33 7.42 19.12
N VAL A 175 14.33 7.66 18.28
CA VAL A 175 14.52 8.35 16.99
C VAL A 175 13.55 9.51 16.87
N ILE A 176 14.10 10.70 16.64
CA ILE A 176 13.36 11.94 16.41
C ILE A 176 13.73 12.43 15.02
N PRO A 177 13.04 11.93 13.97
CA PRO A 177 13.25 12.41 12.61
C PRO A 177 12.55 13.75 12.41
N GLU A 178 13.01 14.56 11.46
CA GLU A 178 12.33 15.80 11.07
C GLU A 178 10.88 15.54 10.61
N ASN A 179 10.69 14.53 9.77
CA ASN A 179 9.40 14.09 9.25
C ASN A 179 9.28 12.55 9.29
N PRO A 180 8.06 11.99 9.33
CA PRO A 180 7.86 10.54 9.38
C PRO A 180 8.17 9.83 8.05
N ASN A 181 8.49 10.59 7.00
CA ASN A 181 8.58 10.09 5.63
C ASN A 181 10.03 9.95 5.20
N SER A 182 10.48 10.86 4.34
CA SER A 182 11.79 10.86 3.69
C SER A 182 12.95 10.93 4.69
N ALA A 183 12.82 11.73 5.76
CA ALA A 183 13.84 11.89 6.78
C ALA A 183 13.98 10.61 7.61
N LEU A 184 12.88 10.07 8.13
CA LEU A 184 12.92 8.79 8.84
C LEU A 184 13.46 7.66 7.95
N ARG A 185 13.04 7.61 6.68
CA ARG A 185 13.52 6.61 5.72
C ARG A 185 15.01 6.73 5.44
N SER A 186 15.56 7.94 5.36
CA SER A 186 17.00 8.15 5.19
C SER A 186 17.79 7.65 6.41
N TRP A 187 17.25 7.79 7.62
CA TRP A 187 17.82 7.19 8.83
C TRP A 187 17.77 5.67 8.81
N VAL A 188 16.61 5.09 8.50
CA VAL A 188 16.48 3.62 8.44
C VAL A 188 17.47 3.02 7.43
N ASN A 189 17.63 3.64 6.26
CA ASN A 189 18.59 3.18 5.26
C ASN A 189 20.04 3.32 5.78
N ALA A 190 20.41 4.49 6.28
CA ALA A 190 21.76 4.74 6.80
C ALA A 190 22.12 3.82 7.98
N TYR A 191 21.16 3.47 8.84
CA TYR A 191 21.36 2.52 9.94
C TYR A 191 21.85 1.14 9.47
N HIS A 192 21.49 0.74 8.25
CA HIS A 192 21.87 -0.55 7.68
C HIS A 192 23.05 -0.49 6.71
N SER A 193 23.47 0.70 6.28
CA SER A 193 24.56 0.89 5.30
C SER A 193 25.78 1.63 5.86
N ASP A 194 25.57 2.76 6.53
CA ASP A 194 26.60 3.81 6.65
C ASP A 194 26.86 4.27 8.10
N LEU A 195 25.93 4.05 9.03
CA LEU A 195 26.09 4.54 10.42
C LEU A 195 27.00 3.62 11.24
N ASP A 196 28.02 4.23 11.87
CA ASP A 196 28.89 3.53 12.82
C ASP A 196 28.17 3.22 14.14
N LEU A 197 27.29 4.12 14.59
CA LEU A 197 26.53 3.98 15.83
C LEU A 197 25.26 3.16 15.57
N THR A 198 25.36 1.85 15.76
CA THR A 198 24.23 0.91 15.67
C THR A 198 24.02 0.17 16.99
N GLY A 199 22.78 -0.26 17.24
CA GLY A 199 22.34 -0.92 18.45
C GLY A 199 22.03 -2.41 18.25
N GLY A 200 22.43 -3.00 17.13
CA GLY A 200 22.04 -4.35 16.73
C GLY A 200 20.88 -4.38 15.74
N SER A 201 20.34 -5.56 15.47
CA SER A 201 19.25 -5.72 14.51
C SER A 201 17.93 -5.26 15.10
N ILE A 202 17.26 -4.33 14.42
CA ILE A 202 15.96 -3.81 14.86
C ILE A 202 14.89 -4.87 14.62
N GLU A 203 14.14 -5.22 15.67
CA GLU A 203 13.02 -6.17 15.56
C GLU A 203 11.68 -5.48 15.36
N GLY A 204 11.45 -4.42 16.13
CA GLY A 204 10.21 -3.69 16.17
C GLY A 204 10.42 -2.19 16.26
N ALA A 205 9.53 -1.41 15.63
CA ALA A 205 9.54 0.04 15.68
C ALA A 205 8.14 0.59 15.97
N ILE A 206 8.03 1.39 17.03
CA ILE A 206 6.77 2.03 17.42
C ILE A 206 6.91 3.54 17.26
N MET A 207 6.11 4.12 16.38
CA MET A 207 6.06 5.57 16.18
C MET A 207 4.91 6.17 16.98
N LEU A 208 5.13 7.32 17.60
CA LEU A 208 4.14 8.08 18.38
C LEU A 208 3.73 9.34 17.61
N ASP A 209 2.44 9.46 17.33
CA ASP A 209 1.81 10.66 16.76
C ASP A 209 0.79 11.20 17.77
N TYR A 210 1.15 12.29 18.43
CA TYR A 210 0.24 13.01 19.32
C TYR A 210 0.54 14.51 19.24
N SER A 211 -0.13 15.18 18.30
CA SER A 211 0.06 16.61 18.04
C SER A 211 -0.56 17.52 19.11
N SER A 212 -1.58 17.06 19.85
CA SER A 212 -2.25 17.93 20.82
C SER A 212 -1.34 18.26 22.01
N SER A 213 -1.48 19.48 22.51
CA SER A 213 -0.83 19.94 23.73
C SER A 213 -1.64 19.65 25.00
N SER A 214 -2.86 19.14 24.83
CA SER A 214 -3.77 18.72 25.89
C SER A 214 -3.22 17.49 26.63
N ASP A 215 -3.70 17.29 27.86
CA ASP A 215 -3.38 16.08 28.62
C ASP A 215 -4.29 14.92 28.24
N ASN A 216 -5.36 15.14 27.46
CA ASN A 216 -6.44 14.18 27.29
C ASN A 216 -6.68 13.83 25.82
N PHE A 217 -7.13 12.60 25.57
CA PHE A 217 -7.51 12.10 24.25
C PHE A 217 -8.70 11.11 24.37
N GLU A 218 -9.34 10.83 23.24
CA GLU A 218 -10.60 10.09 23.16
C GLU A 218 -10.42 8.64 22.71
N TYR A 219 -9.60 8.40 21.70
CA TYR A 219 -9.29 7.07 21.16
C TYR A 219 -7.93 7.05 20.46
N ILE A 220 -7.46 5.85 20.12
CA ILE A 220 -6.18 5.65 19.43
C ILE A 220 -6.44 5.07 18.07
N GLU A 221 -5.75 5.58 17.05
CA GLU A 221 -5.71 4.99 15.73
C GLU A 221 -4.39 4.26 15.49
N LEU A 222 -4.45 3.06 14.92
CA LEU A 222 -3.28 2.28 14.54
C LEU A 222 -3.06 2.37 13.04
N PHE A 223 -1.84 2.78 12.65
CA PHE A 223 -1.36 2.67 11.28
C PHE A 223 -0.28 1.59 11.20
N TYR A 224 -0.39 0.72 10.21
CA TYR A 224 0.47 -0.46 10.09
C TYR A 224 0.77 -0.84 8.64
N GLU A 225 0.23 -0.12 7.66
CA GLU A 225 0.45 -0.36 6.24
C GLU A 225 1.93 -0.17 5.88
N GLY A 226 2.52 -1.13 5.19
CA GLY A 226 3.86 -1.00 4.62
C GLY A 226 3.80 -0.72 3.12
N ILE A 227 4.92 -0.26 2.56
CA ILE A 227 5.04 -0.02 1.13
C ILE A 227 5.07 -1.34 0.35
N ASN A 228 4.74 -1.30 -0.93
CA ASN A 228 4.82 -2.45 -1.85
C ASN A 228 4.02 -3.69 -1.38
N GLY A 229 2.92 -3.49 -0.62
CA GLY A 229 2.06 -4.57 -0.14
C GLY A 229 2.58 -5.30 1.10
N GLN A 230 3.63 -4.78 1.75
CA GLN A 230 4.13 -5.33 3.00
C GLN A 230 3.23 -4.95 4.17
N LEU A 231 3.09 -5.87 5.13
CA LEU A 231 2.42 -5.63 6.40
C LEU A 231 3.32 -6.17 7.51
N PRO A 232 3.27 -5.57 8.72
CA PRO A 232 3.96 -6.12 9.87
C PRO A 232 3.34 -7.46 10.25
N ASN A 233 4.05 -8.20 11.09
CA ASN A 233 3.53 -9.40 11.68
C ASN A 233 2.23 -9.12 12.45
N LEU A 234 1.17 -9.89 12.19
CA LEU A 234 -0.16 -9.70 12.79
C LEU A 234 -0.13 -9.72 14.32
N ASP A 235 0.79 -10.48 14.94
CA ASP A 235 0.87 -10.52 16.39
C ASP A 235 1.29 -9.17 16.99
N LEU A 236 2.14 -8.39 16.31
CA LEU A 236 2.50 -7.04 16.76
C LEU A 236 1.26 -6.12 16.80
N VAL A 237 0.43 -6.18 15.75
CA VAL A 237 -0.82 -5.43 15.70
C VAL A 237 -1.81 -5.92 16.75
N ASN A 238 -1.91 -7.24 16.96
CA ASN A 238 -2.76 -7.82 18.00
C ASN A 238 -2.32 -7.39 19.40
N VAL A 239 -1.01 -7.29 19.65
CA VAL A 239 -0.46 -6.80 20.92
C VAL A 239 -0.87 -5.35 21.12
N ALA A 240 -0.68 -4.49 20.12
CA ALA A 240 -1.08 -3.08 20.19
C ALA A 240 -2.58 -2.91 20.46
N VAL A 241 -3.44 -3.68 19.77
CA VAL A 241 -4.89 -3.68 20.01
C VAL A 241 -5.21 -4.14 21.43
N SER A 242 -4.69 -5.29 21.85
CA SER A 242 -5.01 -5.88 23.15
C SER A 242 -4.54 -5.01 24.31
N VAL A 243 -3.34 -4.42 24.20
CA VAL A 243 -2.79 -3.51 25.21
C VAL A 243 -3.61 -2.23 25.29
N SER A 244 -3.96 -1.63 24.14
CA SER A 244 -4.77 -0.41 24.11
C SER A 244 -6.15 -0.61 24.74
N GLU A 245 -6.84 -1.69 24.40
CA GLU A 245 -8.13 -2.03 25.00
C GLU A 245 -8.02 -2.37 26.49
N HIS A 246 -6.90 -2.97 26.93
CA HIS A 246 -6.64 -3.26 28.34
C HIS A 246 -6.44 -1.97 29.15
N GLU A 247 -5.74 -0.99 28.59
CA GLU A 247 -5.53 0.32 29.20
C GLU A 247 -6.80 1.20 29.17
N GLY A 248 -7.78 0.85 28.34
CA GLY A 248 -9.10 1.49 28.27
C GLY A 248 -9.46 2.09 26.90
N PRO A 249 -8.56 2.83 26.22
CA PRO A 249 -8.86 3.45 24.94
C PRO A 249 -9.38 2.47 23.88
N ARG A 250 -10.37 2.92 23.10
CA ARG A 250 -10.80 2.19 21.91
C ARG A 250 -9.79 2.36 20.80
N VAL A 251 -9.71 1.34 19.95
CA VAL A 251 -8.77 1.28 18.84
C VAL A 251 -9.49 1.46 17.52
N SER A 252 -9.10 2.50 16.79
CA SER A 252 -9.44 2.73 15.40
C SER A 252 -8.41 2.06 14.49
N ILE A 253 -8.90 1.53 13.38
CA ILE A 253 -8.11 1.06 12.25
C ILE A 253 -8.75 1.59 10.98
N GLN A 254 -7.95 1.85 9.95
CA GLN A 254 -8.46 2.23 8.62
C GLN A 254 -9.38 3.48 8.66
N LYS A 255 -9.04 4.50 9.45
CA LYS A 255 -9.80 5.76 9.58
C LYS A 255 -11.25 5.54 10.00
N THR A 256 -11.49 4.54 10.85
CA THR A 256 -12.82 4.30 11.43
C THR A 256 -13.18 5.47 12.35
N SER A 257 -14.33 6.10 12.11
CA SER A 257 -14.78 7.24 12.90
C SER A 257 -15.13 6.82 14.33
N GLN A 258 -15.06 7.77 15.25
CA GLN A 258 -15.36 7.56 16.68
C GLN A 258 -16.73 6.91 16.92
N GLU A 259 -17.76 7.33 16.17
CA GLU A 259 -19.12 6.80 16.28
C GLU A 259 -19.23 5.32 15.87
N GLU A 260 -18.32 4.85 15.03
CA GLU A 260 -18.31 3.50 14.47
C GLU A 260 -17.41 2.53 15.22
N LEU A 261 -16.56 3.00 16.15
CA LEU A 261 -15.67 2.15 16.95
C LEU A 261 -16.39 1.05 17.75
N GLY A 262 -17.69 1.21 18.00
CA GLY A 262 -18.53 0.22 18.66
C GLY A 262 -19.42 -0.61 17.73
N ARG A 263 -19.42 -0.35 16.41
CA ARG A 263 -20.31 -1.00 15.45
C ARG A 263 -19.60 -2.16 14.76
N PHE A 264 -20.17 -3.36 14.88
CA PHE A 264 -19.61 -4.59 14.31
C PHE A 264 -20.47 -5.20 13.20
N ASP A 265 -21.22 -4.34 12.50
CA ASP A 265 -22.12 -4.74 11.43
C ASP A 265 -21.34 -5.16 10.17
N TYR A 266 -22.03 -5.82 9.24
CA TYR A 266 -21.45 -6.21 7.95
C TYR A 266 -20.86 -5.01 7.19
N TRP A 267 -21.59 -3.89 7.14
CA TRP A 267 -21.17 -2.70 6.41
C TRP A 267 -19.94 -2.02 7.01
N SER A 268 -19.82 -2.00 8.34
CA SER A 268 -18.62 -1.50 9.03
C SER A 268 -17.40 -2.35 8.67
N ARG A 269 -17.53 -3.69 8.73
CA ARG A 269 -16.47 -4.62 8.35
C ARG A 269 -16.07 -4.50 6.88
N LEU A 270 -17.04 -4.40 5.98
CA LEU A 270 -16.80 -4.21 4.55
C LEU A 270 -16.07 -2.88 4.28
N ARG A 271 -16.45 -1.80 4.98
CA ARG A 271 -15.79 -0.51 4.85
C ARG A 271 -14.34 -0.57 5.31
N ILE A 272 -14.07 -1.18 6.47
CA ILE A 272 -12.70 -1.38 6.98
C ILE A 272 -11.88 -2.20 5.98
N LEU A 273 -12.44 -3.29 5.43
CA LEU A 273 -11.76 -4.12 4.43
C LEU A 273 -11.41 -3.32 3.16
N VAL A 274 -12.39 -2.63 2.58
CA VAL A 274 -12.20 -1.86 1.35
C VAL A 274 -11.22 -0.71 1.59
N ARG A 275 -11.32 -0.03 2.73
CA ARG A 275 -10.38 1.04 3.11
C ARG A 275 -8.98 0.48 3.30
N GLY A 276 -8.81 -0.67 3.95
CA GLY A 276 -7.51 -1.34 4.07
C GLY A 276 -6.90 -1.74 2.73
N ILE A 277 -7.72 -2.19 1.77
CA ILE A 277 -7.24 -2.46 0.40
C ILE A 277 -6.80 -1.14 -0.27
N ILE A 278 -7.55 -0.05 -0.10
CA ILE A 278 -7.21 1.26 -0.68
C ILE A 278 -5.93 1.81 -0.05
N GLU A 279 -5.84 1.90 1.28
CA GLU A 279 -4.68 2.46 1.98
C GLU A 279 -3.42 1.63 1.70
N LEU A 280 -3.50 0.30 1.71
CA LEU A 280 -2.34 -0.55 1.33
C LEU A 280 -1.94 -0.39 -0.15
N SER A 281 -2.88 -0.09 -1.05
CA SER A 281 -2.56 0.18 -2.46
C SER A 281 -1.92 1.56 -2.68
N LEU A 282 -2.21 2.52 -1.79
CA LEU A 282 -1.70 3.89 -1.82
C LEU A 282 -0.50 4.11 -0.88
N ALA A 283 -0.11 3.10 -0.09
CA ALA A 283 1.02 3.15 0.82
C ALA A 283 2.30 3.59 0.09
N GLY A 284 3.02 4.53 0.70
CA GLY A 284 4.19 5.20 0.15
C GLY A 284 3.88 6.38 -0.77
N LEU A 285 2.66 6.55 -1.29
CA LEU A 285 2.29 7.68 -2.16
C LEU A 285 1.77 8.90 -1.39
N LYS A 286 1.17 8.67 -0.22
CA LYS A 286 0.72 9.71 0.70
C LYS A 286 1.84 10.03 1.70
N PRO A 287 1.79 11.20 2.35
CA PRO A 287 2.49 11.39 3.61
C PRO A 287 2.10 10.26 4.57
N GLY A 288 3.06 9.40 4.88
CA GLY A 288 2.87 8.26 5.76
C GLY A 288 2.92 8.66 7.24
N HIS A 289 2.66 7.68 8.10
CA HIS A 289 2.63 7.85 9.55
C HIS A 289 3.93 7.41 10.24
N GLY A 290 4.96 7.04 9.47
CA GLY A 290 6.29 6.65 9.97
C GLY A 290 6.56 5.15 9.96
N ASN A 291 5.53 4.33 10.15
CA ASN A 291 5.62 2.87 10.06
C ASN A 291 6.10 2.40 8.67
N GLU A 292 5.67 3.07 7.60
CA GLU A 292 6.03 2.76 6.21
C GLU A 292 7.54 2.81 5.95
N ALA A 293 8.27 3.73 6.62
CA ALA A 293 9.70 3.94 6.42
C ALA A 293 10.56 2.72 6.78
N PHE A 294 10.05 1.82 7.62
CA PHE A 294 10.72 0.58 8.04
C PHE A 294 10.55 -0.58 7.06
N SER A 295 9.65 -0.45 6.08
CA SER A 295 9.35 -1.50 5.10
C SER A 295 10.60 -1.88 4.29
N GLY A 296 10.75 -3.17 4.00
CA GLY A 296 11.90 -3.71 3.26
C GLY A 296 13.08 -4.16 4.14
N TRP A 297 13.15 -3.72 5.40
CA TRP A 297 14.26 -4.06 6.32
C TRP A 297 13.93 -5.21 7.30
N ARG A 298 12.80 -5.90 7.10
CA ARG A 298 12.27 -6.94 8.01
C ARG A 298 12.00 -6.44 9.44
N ILE A 299 11.84 -5.13 9.61
CA ILE A 299 11.47 -4.48 10.87
C ILE A 299 9.94 -4.45 10.94
N GLN A 300 9.38 -4.89 12.06
CA GLN A 300 7.94 -4.85 12.28
C GLN A 300 7.55 -3.50 12.87
N SER A 301 6.81 -2.68 12.13
CA SER A 301 6.52 -1.30 12.53
C SER A 301 5.03 -1.03 12.70
N LEU A 302 4.70 -0.13 13.63
CA LEU A 302 3.37 0.43 13.77
C LEU A 302 3.45 1.88 14.26
N THR A 303 2.45 2.68 13.93
CA THR A 303 2.28 4.02 14.48
C THR A 303 1.03 4.07 15.36
N LEU A 304 1.18 4.63 16.56
CA LEU A 304 0.10 4.96 17.47
C LEU A 304 -0.25 6.43 17.30
N LYS A 305 -1.46 6.75 16.86
CA LYS A 305 -1.96 8.12 16.77
C LYS A 305 -3.05 8.38 17.80
N ALA A 306 -2.89 9.41 18.64
CA ALA A 306 -3.92 9.83 19.58
C ALA A 306 -4.89 10.83 18.93
N HIS A 307 -6.20 10.60 19.09
CA HIS A 307 -7.24 11.48 18.56
C HIS A 307 -8.09 12.10 19.68
N GLY A 308 -8.50 13.36 19.46
CA GLY A 308 -9.31 14.14 20.40
C GLY A 308 -8.46 14.90 21.42
N GLU A 309 -9.04 15.96 21.98
CA GLU A 309 -8.36 16.83 22.98
C GLU A 309 -9.09 16.88 24.33
N SER A 310 -10.32 16.34 24.39
CA SER A 310 -11.22 16.46 25.54
C SER A 310 -11.81 15.11 25.94
N GLY A 311 -11.03 14.04 25.77
CA GLY A 311 -11.47 12.69 26.10
C GLY A 311 -11.21 12.27 27.55
N PRO A 312 -11.65 11.06 27.91
CA PRO A 312 -11.53 10.53 29.27
C PRO A 312 -10.15 9.97 29.59
N TYR A 313 -9.30 9.75 28.58
CA TYR A 313 -7.99 9.14 28.75
C TYR A 313 -6.90 10.20 28.78
N ASP A 314 -5.93 10.03 29.67
CA ASP A 314 -4.84 10.97 29.84
C ASP A 314 -3.57 10.53 29.10
N ILE A 315 -2.66 11.45 28.83
CA ILE A 315 -1.43 11.17 28.08
C ILE A 315 -0.55 10.09 28.73
N THR A 316 -0.63 9.87 30.04
CA THR A 316 0.10 8.74 30.64
C THR A 316 -0.53 7.40 30.25
N THR A 317 -1.86 7.32 30.15
CA THR A 317 -2.55 6.15 29.56
C THR A 317 -2.04 5.90 28.14
N PHE A 318 -1.87 6.95 27.33
CA PHE A 318 -1.25 6.79 26.02
C PHE A 318 0.19 6.27 26.11
N GLY A 319 1.01 6.74 27.05
CA GLY A 319 2.40 6.27 27.27
C GLY A 319 2.53 4.85 27.82
N ARG A 320 1.53 4.34 28.56
CA ARG A 320 1.50 2.94 29.05
C ARG A 320 1.37 1.92 27.91
N ILE A 321 0.73 2.32 26.81
CA ILE A 321 0.51 1.45 25.65
C ILE A 321 1.82 1.08 24.93
N PRO A 322 2.65 2.03 24.44
CA PRO A 322 3.93 1.70 23.84
C PRO A 322 4.88 1.07 24.86
N GLU A 323 4.82 1.41 26.15
CA GLU A 323 5.60 0.69 27.18
C GLU A 323 5.26 -0.80 27.25
N ALA A 324 3.97 -1.15 27.29
CA ALA A 324 3.55 -2.55 27.33
C ALA A 324 3.80 -3.30 26.01
N ILE A 325 3.70 -2.61 24.86
CA ILE A 325 4.12 -3.16 23.56
C ILE A 325 5.62 -3.46 23.59
N PHE A 326 6.45 -2.53 24.08
CA PHE A 326 7.89 -2.71 24.21
C PHE A 326 8.25 -3.90 25.08
N ARG A 327 7.55 -4.09 26.21
CA ARG A 327 7.75 -5.27 27.06
C ARG A 327 7.44 -6.57 26.32
N SER A 328 6.40 -6.56 25.49
CA SER A 328 6.00 -7.74 24.70
C SER A 328 7.06 -8.10 23.66
N ILE A 329 7.60 -7.10 22.94
CA ILE A 329 8.70 -7.29 21.98
C ILE A 329 9.99 -7.71 22.70
N ASN A 330 10.29 -7.11 23.85
CA ASN A 330 11.48 -7.43 24.64
C ASN A 330 11.53 -8.90 25.06
N ASN A 331 10.37 -9.52 25.31
CA ASN A 331 10.28 -10.94 25.69
C ASN A 331 10.53 -11.92 24.54
N LEU A 332 10.52 -11.46 23.28
CA LEU A 332 10.81 -12.33 22.14
C LEU A 332 12.24 -12.88 22.24
N LEU A 333 12.43 -14.15 21.90
CA LEU A 333 13.77 -14.75 21.80
C LEU A 333 14.26 -14.82 20.36
N GLU A 334 13.34 -14.66 19.42
CA GLU A 334 13.58 -14.71 18.00
C GLU A 334 12.72 -13.63 17.32
N LYS A 335 13.17 -13.16 16.16
CA LYS A 335 12.40 -12.24 15.33
C LYS A 335 11.01 -12.80 15.03
N PHE A 336 10.04 -11.89 14.86
CA PHE A 336 8.69 -12.24 14.43
C PHE A 336 8.66 -13.19 13.21
N HIS A 337 8.10 -14.38 13.38
CA HIS A 337 8.02 -15.38 12.32
C HIS A 337 6.77 -16.27 12.34
N GLN A 338 6.10 -16.43 13.50
CA GLN A 338 5.03 -17.43 13.65
C GLN A 338 3.67 -16.98 13.09
N SER A 339 3.33 -15.69 13.23
CA SER A 339 2.03 -15.16 12.77
C SER A 339 2.03 -14.72 11.29
N PHE A 340 0.88 -14.25 10.83
CA PHE A 340 0.66 -13.84 9.44
C PHE A 340 1.34 -12.51 9.08
N PHE A 341 1.90 -12.45 7.87
CA PHE A 341 2.38 -11.21 7.21
C PHE A 341 1.45 -10.73 6.09
N PHE A 342 0.41 -11.49 5.77
CA PHE A 342 -0.53 -11.21 4.69
C PHE A 342 -1.95 -11.41 5.18
N TYR A 343 -2.58 -10.31 5.58
CA TYR A 343 -3.92 -10.29 6.16
C TYR A 343 -4.63 -8.96 5.89
N PHE A 344 -5.95 -8.94 6.08
CA PHE A 344 -6.71 -7.71 6.26
C PHE A 344 -7.50 -7.78 7.55
N LEU A 345 -7.58 -6.66 8.27
CA LEU A 345 -8.45 -6.52 9.43
C LEU A 345 -9.86 -6.13 8.96
N LEU A 346 -10.85 -6.67 9.66
CA LEU A 346 -12.28 -6.33 9.54
C LEU A 346 -12.79 -5.57 10.77
N ALA A 347 -12.07 -5.73 11.89
CA ALA A 347 -12.24 -5.04 13.16
C ALA A 347 -10.93 -5.25 13.95
N PRO A 348 -10.68 -4.51 15.05
CA PRO A 348 -9.44 -4.66 15.83
C PRO A 348 -9.13 -6.10 16.25
N ARG A 349 -10.17 -6.94 16.48
CA ARG A 349 -10.03 -8.37 16.83
C ARG A 349 -10.48 -9.36 15.75
N LYS A 350 -10.64 -8.93 14.49
CA LYS A 350 -11.13 -9.79 13.41
C LYS A 350 -10.30 -9.61 12.16
N PHE A 351 -9.84 -10.71 11.56
CA PHE A 351 -9.00 -10.68 10.37
C PHE A 351 -9.36 -11.75 9.34
N VAL A 352 -8.92 -11.53 8.11
CA VAL A 352 -8.93 -12.50 7.01
C VAL A 352 -7.50 -12.75 6.53
N SER A 353 -7.15 -14.01 6.33
CA SER A 353 -5.80 -14.43 5.90
C SER A 353 -5.63 -14.41 4.38
N ILE A 354 -4.40 -14.43 3.89
CA ILE A 354 -4.09 -14.53 2.45
C ILE A 354 -4.89 -15.59 1.69
N GLY A 355 -5.06 -16.79 2.25
CA GLY A 355 -5.77 -17.88 1.58
C GLY A 355 -7.24 -17.59 1.30
N THR A 356 -7.88 -16.66 2.02
CA THR A 356 -9.29 -16.34 1.84
C THR A 356 -9.52 -15.22 0.82
N TYR A 357 -8.65 -14.21 0.75
CA TYR A 357 -8.84 -13.07 -0.16
C TYR A 357 -8.12 -13.22 -1.51
N LEU A 358 -7.00 -13.95 -1.57
CA LEU A 358 -6.21 -14.12 -2.79
C LEU A 358 -7.00 -14.65 -4.01
N PRO A 359 -7.98 -15.56 -3.85
CA PRO A 359 -8.80 -16.02 -4.98
C PRO A 359 -9.50 -14.89 -5.74
N SER A 360 -9.87 -13.79 -5.06
CA SER A 360 -10.53 -12.64 -5.68
C SER A 360 -9.70 -12.03 -6.82
N ALA A 361 -8.45 -11.65 -6.53
CA ALA A 361 -7.56 -11.06 -7.53
C ALA A 361 -7.11 -12.10 -8.58
N ALA A 362 -7.04 -13.39 -8.22
CA ALA A 362 -6.71 -14.46 -9.16
C ALA A 362 -7.81 -14.64 -10.22
N LEU A 363 -9.09 -14.55 -9.81
CA LEU A 363 -10.23 -14.60 -10.73
C LEU A 363 -10.26 -13.38 -11.66
N ILE A 364 -9.99 -12.18 -11.14
CA ILE A 364 -9.86 -10.95 -11.95
C ILE A 364 -8.71 -11.10 -12.94
N THR A 365 -7.53 -11.56 -12.51
CA THR A 365 -6.37 -11.81 -13.39
C THR A 365 -6.71 -12.81 -14.49
N SER A 366 -7.39 -13.91 -14.13
CA SER A 366 -7.84 -14.92 -15.09
C SER A 366 -8.81 -14.36 -16.13
N SER A 367 -9.62 -13.36 -15.77
CA SER A 367 -10.54 -12.68 -16.69
C SER A 367 -9.79 -12.03 -17.87
N TYR A 368 -8.63 -11.41 -17.63
CA TYR A 368 -7.80 -10.80 -18.67
C TYR A 368 -7.21 -11.82 -19.63
N ILE A 369 -6.71 -12.94 -19.09
CA ILE A 369 -6.15 -14.04 -19.88
C ILE A 369 -7.24 -14.63 -20.78
N LEU A 370 -8.44 -14.87 -20.25
CA LEU A 370 -9.56 -15.36 -21.03
C LEU A 370 -10.05 -14.35 -22.08
N SER A 371 -10.03 -13.05 -21.76
CA SER A 371 -10.39 -11.99 -22.70
C SER A 371 -9.38 -11.90 -23.86
N SER A 372 -8.09 -12.07 -23.57
CA SER A 372 -7.04 -12.17 -24.60
C SER A 372 -7.30 -13.34 -25.55
N LEU A 373 -7.54 -14.55 -24.99
CA LEU A 373 -7.85 -15.74 -25.77
C LEU A 373 -9.14 -15.59 -26.60
N ASN A 374 -10.16 -14.92 -26.05
CA ASN A 374 -11.40 -14.63 -26.76
C ASN A 374 -11.16 -13.87 -28.07
N HIS A 375 -10.28 -12.86 -28.07
CA HIS A 375 -10.03 -12.09 -29.28
C HIS A 375 -9.43 -12.95 -30.41
N VAL A 376 -8.56 -13.90 -30.09
CA VAL A 376 -7.95 -14.79 -31.10
C VAL A 376 -8.90 -15.92 -31.51
N LEU A 377 -9.59 -16.56 -30.56
CA LEU A 377 -10.34 -17.79 -30.82
C LEU A 377 -11.75 -17.57 -31.37
N ASN A 378 -12.41 -16.46 -31.03
CA ASN A 378 -13.76 -16.14 -31.52
C ASN A 378 -13.75 -15.25 -32.77
N SER A 379 -12.59 -14.79 -33.20
CA SER A 379 -12.47 -14.13 -34.49
C SER A 379 -12.34 -15.19 -35.59
N ASN A 380 -12.74 -14.86 -36.82
CA ASN A 380 -12.50 -15.70 -38.01
C ASN A 380 -11.01 -15.70 -38.43
N PHE A 381 -10.10 -15.67 -37.44
CA PHE A 381 -8.67 -15.54 -37.66
C PHE A 381 -8.09 -16.90 -38.06
N GLU A 382 -7.44 -16.96 -39.22
CA GLU A 382 -6.74 -18.16 -39.64
C GLU A 382 -5.43 -18.30 -38.87
N ILE A 383 -5.24 -19.45 -38.21
CA ILE A 383 -4.07 -19.74 -37.35
C ILE A 383 -2.74 -19.58 -38.12
N VAL A 384 -2.75 -19.78 -39.44
CA VAL A 384 -1.58 -19.62 -40.33
C VAL A 384 -0.98 -18.21 -40.23
N HIS A 385 -1.81 -17.19 -39.99
CA HIS A 385 -1.40 -15.79 -39.90
C HIS A 385 -0.94 -15.36 -38.50
N LEU A 386 -1.02 -16.25 -37.49
CA LEU A 386 -0.69 -15.93 -36.11
C LEU A 386 0.76 -15.51 -35.94
N LEU A 387 1.70 -16.21 -36.61
CA LEU A 387 3.13 -15.94 -36.44
C LEU A 387 3.52 -14.61 -37.11
N SER A 388 3.06 -14.35 -38.33
CA SER A 388 3.40 -13.15 -39.09
C SER A 388 2.85 -11.88 -38.44
N PHE A 389 1.56 -11.87 -38.07
CA PHE A 389 0.98 -10.74 -37.36
C PHE A 389 1.39 -10.70 -35.90
N GLY A 390 1.74 -11.83 -35.29
CA GLY A 390 2.31 -11.90 -33.94
C GLY A 390 3.60 -11.12 -33.80
N VAL A 391 4.54 -11.28 -34.73
CA VAL A 391 5.80 -10.51 -34.73
C VAL A 391 5.53 -9.01 -34.92
N LEU A 392 4.66 -8.67 -35.87
CA LEU A 392 4.34 -7.27 -36.19
C LEU A 392 3.59 -6.57 -35.04
N SER A 393 2.57 -7.21 -34.46
CA SER A 393 1.88 -6.75 -33.25
C SER A 393 2.82 -6.66 -32.05
N GLY A 394 3.73 -7.63 -31.90
CA GLY A 394 4.77 -7.60 -30.87
C GLY A 394 5.68 -6.38 -31.00
N GLY A 395 6.10 -6.03 -32.22
CA GLY A 395 6.87 -4.82 -32.49
C GLY A 395 6.14 -3.54 -32.09
N PHE A 396 4.86 -3.39 -32.47
CA PHE A 396 4.04 -2.27 -32.02
C PHE A 396 3.90 -2.21 -30.50
N PHE A 397 3.70 -3.37 -29.86
CA PHE A 397 3.54 -3.44 -28.42
C PHE A 397 4.83 -3.13 -27.65
N ILE A 398 5.99 -3.53 -28.16
CA ILE A 398 7.30 -3.10 -27.64
C ILE A 398 7.42 -1.56 -27.72
N GLY A 399 6.91 -0.94 -28.78
CA GLY A 399 6.79 0.52 -28.88
C GLY A 399 5.91 1.13 -27.78
N CYS A 400 4.79 0.49 -27.41
CA CYS A 400 3.99 0.94 -26.26
C CYS A 400 4.76 0.83 -24.94
N ILE A 401 5.51 -0.27 -24.75
CA ILE A 401 6.32 -0.47 -23.54
C ILE A 401 7.44 0.58 -23.49
N SER A 402 8.10 0.87 -24.61
CA SER A 402 9.17 1.88 -24.64
C SER A 402 8.64 3.28 -24.32
N ILE A 403 7.43 3.65 -24.79
CA ILE A 403 6.73 4.88 -24.38
C ILE A 403 6.51 4.87 -22.86
N GLY A 404 6.03 3.76 -22.30
CA GLY A 404 5.84 3.60 -20.85
C GLY A 404 7.13 3.79 -20.04
N VAL A 405 8.23 3.18 -20.50
CA VAL A 405 9.56 3.34 -19.88
C VAL A 405 10.04 4.79 -19.98
N LEU A 406 9.91 5.43 -21.14
CA LEU A 406 10.28 6.84 -21.32
C LEU A 406 9.51 7.74 -20.37
N ILE A 407 8.19 7.55 -20.24
CA ILE A 407 7.38 8.31 -19.28
C ILE A 407 7.86 8.05 -17.85
N SER A 408 8.15 6.80 -17.48
CA SER A 408 8.59 6.48 -16.12
C SER A 408 9.88 7.20 -15.71
N GLN A 409 10.79 7.46 -16.67
CA GLN A 409 12.11 8.05 -16.44
C GLN A 409 12.13 9.58 -16.65
N VAL A 410 11.43 10.08 -17.66
CA VAL A 410 11.42 11.51 -18.00
C VAL A 410 10.50 12.29 -17.06
N PHE A 411 9.38 11.70 -16.66
CA PHE A 411 8.36 12.40 -15.87
C PHE A 411 8.82 12.87 -14.49
N PRO A 412 9.63 12.08 -13.73
CA PRO A 412 10.22 12.57 -12.48
C PRO A 412 11.11 13.82 -12.62
N LEU A 413 11.61 14.10 -13.83
CA LEU A 413 12.48 15.25 -14.10
C LEU A 413 11.69 16.51 -14.48
N LEU A 414 10.38 16.39 -14.73
CA LEU A 414 9.53 17.49 -15.16
C LEU A 414 8.87 18.20 -13.98
N PRO A 415 8.59 19.51 -14.09
CA PRO A 415 7.85 20.23 -13.08
C PRO A 415 6.40 19.72 -12.99
N ILE A 416 5.79 19.80 -11.81
CA ILE A 416 4.46 19.23 -11.51
C ILE A 416 3.39 19.79 -12.48
N GLU A 417 3.51 21.04 -12.93
CA GLU A 417 2.59 21.68 -13.86
C GLU A 417 2.52 20.94 -15.22
N ALA A 418 3.64 20.38 -15.67
CA ALA A 418 3.68 19.59 -16.91
C ALA A 418 2.85 18.30 -16.80
N SER A 419 2.59 17.84 -15.57
CA SER A 419 1.84 16.61 -15.29
C SER A 419 0.36 16.72 -15.63
N TYR A 420 -0.25 17.89 -15.39
CA TYR A 420 -1.62 18.15 -15.82
C TYR A 420 -1.76 18.07 -17.35
N GLY A 421 -0.74 18.55 -18.07
CA GLY A 421 -0.67 18.46 -19.53
C GLY A 421 -0.66 17.02 -20.03
N LEU A 422 0.04 16.12 -19.35
CA LEU A 422 0.07 14.70 -19.70
C LEU A 422 -1.28 14.00 -19.45
N ILE A 423 -1.93 14.28 -18.32
CA ILE A 423 -3.28 13.75 -18.05
C ILE A 423 -4.25 14.18 -19.16
N LEU A 424 -4.19 15.46 -19.55
CA LEU A 424 -5.01 15.99 -20.64
C LEU A 424 -4.66 15.35 -22.00
N LEU A 425 -3.37 15.15 -22.29
CA LEU A 425 -2.90 14.47 -23.51
C LEU A 425 -3.47 13.06 -23.61
N PHE A 426 -3.37 12.25 -22.55
CA PHE A 426 -3.92 10.89 -22.53
C PHE A 426 -5.46 10.88 -22.57
N GLY A 427 -6.11 11.92 -22.03
CA GLY A 427 -7.53 12.17 -22.25
C GLY A 427 -7.88 12.39 -23.73
N ILE A 428 -7.12 13.23 -24.44
CA ILE A 428 -7.29 13.47 -25.88
C ILE A 428 -7.03 12.18 -26.69
N ILE A 429 -6.00 11.42 -26.35
CA ILE A 429 -5.69 10.13 -27.00
C ILE A 429 -6.89 9.18 -26.91
N SER A 430 -7.61 9.17 -25.78
CA SER A 430 -8.83 8.36 -25.60
C SER A 430 -9.94 8.72 -26.61
N ILE A 431 -10.04 10.00 -26.97
CA ILE A 431 -11.05 10.54 -27.89
C ILE A 431 -10.58 10.45 -29.36
N SER A 432 -9.27 10.42 -29.59
CA SER A 432 -8.64 10.43 -30.92
C SER A 432 -9.13 9.34 -31.87
N ILE A 433 -9.64 8.22 -31.34
CA ILE A 433 -10.20 7.09 -32.12
C ILE A 433 -11.36 7.52 -33.03
N ASN A 434 -12.04 8.63 -32.72
CA ASN A 434 -13.09 9.14 -33.59
C ASN A 434 -12.55 9.86 -34.84
N PHE A 435 -11.36 10.45 -34.76
CA PHE A 435 -10.82 11.36 -35.77
C PHE A 435 -9.66 10.75 -36.57
N ILE A 436 -8.84 9.92 -35.93
CA ILE A 436 -7.64 9.34 -36.52
C ILE A 436 -7.93 7.89 -36.89
N LYS A 437 -7.63 7.53 -38.14
CA LYS A 437 -7.66 6.14 -38.63
C LYS A 437 -6.38 5.82 -39.37
N ILE A 438 -5.76 4.71 -39.02
CA ILE A 438 -4.52 4.21 -39.60
C ILE A 438 -4.87 3.01 -40.49
N PRO A 439 -4.39 2.93 -41.74
CA PRO A 439 -4.64 1.76 -42.58
C PRO A 439 -3.94 0.54 -41.99
N GLY A 440 -4.66 -0.58 -41.86
CA GLY A 440 -4.07 -1.84 -41.39
C GLY A 440 -5.03 -3.02 -41.48
N SER A 441 -4.49 -4.22 -41.29
CA SER A 441 -5.26 -5.46 -41.43
C SER A 441 -6.12 -5.76 -40.19
N GLN A 442 -7.22 -6.49 -40.39
CA GLN A 442 -8.09 -6.93 -39.30
C GLN A 442 -7.36 -7.91 -38.36
N GLU A 443 -6.46 -8.72 -38.91
CA GLU A 443 -5.61 -9.67 -38.22
C GLU A 443 -4.68 -8.99 -37.21
N LEU A 444 -4.02 -7.91 -37.63
CA LEU A 444 -3.13 -7.11 -36.78
C LEU A 444 -3.87 -6.56 -35.56
N LYS A 445 -5.08 -6.04 -35.78
CA LYS A 445 -5.93 -5.48 -34.73
C LYS A 445 -6.31 -6.53 -33.66
N ILE A 446 -6.66 -7.73 -34.10
CA ILE A 446 -7.03 -8.84 -33.20
C ILE A 446 -5.84 -9.26 -32.34
N VAL A 447 -4.68 -9.47 -32.96
CA VAL A 447 -3.48 -9.96 -32.28
C VAL A 447 -2.93 -8.90 -31.33
N LEU A 448 -2.96 -7.61 -31.71
CA LEU A 448 -2.51 -6.53 -30.83
C LEU A 448 -3.36 -6.40 -29.56
N LYS A 449 -4.70 -6.51 -29.66
CA LYS A 449 -5.59 -6.55 -28.48
C LYS A 449 -5.28 -7.74 -27.59
N SER A 450 -5.08 -8.91 -28.20
CA SER A 450 -4.76 -10.15 -27.50
C SER A 450 -3.46 -10.03 -26.71
N ILE A 451 -2.37 -9.57 -27.34
CA ILE A 451 -1.06 -9.38 -26.71
C ILE A 451 -1.16 -8.36 -25.57
N SER A 452 -1.88 -7.25 -25.78
CA SER A 452 -2.02 -6.20 -24.76
C SER A 452 -2.70 -6.71 -23.49
N LEU A 453 -3.82 -7.46 -23.63
CA LEU A 453 -4.54 -8.03 -22.49
C LEU A 453 -3.78 -9.20 -21.85
N LEU A 454 -3.06 -10.00 -22.65
CA LEU A 454 -2.23 -11.09 -22.12
C LEU A 454 -1.09 -10.54 -21.27
N TYR A 455 -0.38 -9.53 -21.78
CA TYR A 455 0.68 -8.85 -21.05
C TYR A 455 0.16 -8.30 -19.72
N TYR A 456 -0.97 -7.59 -19.73
CA TYR A 456 -1.57 -7.09 -18.50
C TYR A 456 -1.92 -8.23 -17.52
N GLY A 457 -2.49 -9.33 -18.01
CA GLY A 457 -2.76 -10.53 -17.21
C GLY A 457 -1.49 -11.12 -16.59
N THR A 458 -0.36 -11.12 -17.31
CA THR A 458 0.93 -11.59 -16.76
C THR A 458 1.49 -10.64 -15.69
N VAL A 459 1.34 -9.32 -15.87
CA VAL A 459 1.74 -8.31 -14.87
C VAL A 459 0.88 -8.44 -13.61
N LEU A 460 -0.43 -8.60 -13.74
CA LEU A 460 -1.30 -8.84 -12.58
C LEU A 460 -0.95 -10.14 -11.87
N SER A 461 -0.65 -11.20 -12.63
CA SER A 461 -0.27 -12.49 -12.05
C SER A 461 1.03 -12.44 -11.26
N SER A 462 2.02 -11.64 -11.68
CA SER A 462 3.28 -11.50 -10.95
C SER A 462 3.13 -10.64 -9.70
N LEU A 463 2.28 -9.61 -9.75
CA LEU A 463 2.01 -8.73 -8.62
C LEU A 463 1.08 -9.33 -7.57
N LEU A 464 0.26 -10.32 -7.94
CA LEU A 464 -0.79 -10.92 -7.09
C LEU A 464 -0.32 -11.27 -5.67
N VAL A 465 0.87 -11.87 -5.55
CA VAL A 465 1.45 -12.30 -4.27
C VAL A 465 2.26 -11.17 -3.61
N LEU A 466 2.91 -10.33 -4.40
CA LEU A 466 3.77 -9.26 -3.89
C LEU A 466 2.95 -8.10 -3.32
N ASN A 467 1.92 -7.66 -4.04
CA ASN A 467 1.06 -6.56 -3.65
C ASN A 467 -0.37 -6.81 -4.11
N PHE A 468 -1.08 -7.65 -3.36
CA PHE A 468 -2.49 -7.98 -3.62
C PHE A 468 -3.36 -6.74 -3.76
N ALA A 469 -3.21 -5.76 -2.85
CA ALA A 469 -4.04 -4.56 -2.81
C ALA A 469 -3.93 -3.78 -4.12
N LEU A 470 -2.71 -3.53 -4.58
CA LEU A 470 -2.47 -2.88 -5.86
C LEU A 470 -2.97 -3.71 -7.05
N THR A 471 -2.72 -5.03 -7.08
CA THR A 471 -3.22 -5.91 -8.15
C THR A 471 -4.74 -5.88 -8.27
N PHE A 472 -5.44 -5.93 -7.13
CA PHE A 472 -6.90 -5.91 -7.10
C PHE A 472 -7.45 -4.56 -7.56
N THR A 473 -6.90 -3.44 -7.07
CA THR A 473 -7.38 -2.09 -7.44
C THR A 473 -7.14 -1.79 -8.91
N ILE A 474 -5.93 -2.00 -9.44
CA ILE A 474 -5.63 -1.74 -10.85
C ILE A 474 -6.38 -2.73 -11.77
N GLY A 475 -6.54 -3.99 -11.34
CA GLY A 475 -7.29 -5.00 -12.08
C GLY A 475 -8.79 -4.68 -12.19
N ILE A 476 -9.38 -4.01 -11.21
CA ILE A 476 -10.77 -3.51 -11.33
C ILE A 476 -10.82 -2.29 -12.25
N CYS A 477 -9.90 -1.33 -12.06
CA CYS A 477 -9.90 -0.09 -12.83
C CYS A 477 -9.64 -0.33 -14.32
N ALA A 478 -8.80 -1.30 -14.66
CA ALA A 478 -8.51 -1.67 -16.04
C ALA A 478 -9.53 -2.66 -16.64
N PHE A 479 -10.49 -3.19 -15.86
CA PHE A 479 -11.43 -4.22 -16.34
C PHE A 479 -12.24 -3.78 -17.58
N PRO A 480 -12.67 -2.50 -17.72
CA PRO A 480 -13.35 -2.03 -18.92
C PRO A 480 -12.62 -2.32 -20.24
N LEU A 481 -11.29 -2.48 -20.23
CA LEU A 481 -10.50 -2.84 -21.40
C LEU A 481 -10.92 -4.19 -22.01
N THR A 482 -11.31 -5.15 -21.16
CA THR A 482 -11.75 -6.49 -21.60
C THR A 482 -13.09 -6.46 -22.34
N LEU A 483 -13.90 -5.40 -22.14
CA LEU A 483 -15.24 -5.26 -22.70
C LEU A 483 -15.24 -4.62 -24.10
N ILE A 484 -14.09 -4.13 -24.57
CA ILE A 484 -13.99 -3.39 -25.82
C ILE A 484 -14.06 -4.36 -27.01
N ASN A 485 -15.18 -4.30 -27.74
CA ASN A 485 -15.40 -5.07 -28.95
C ASN A 485 -15.62 -4.17 -30.17
N ASP A 486 -15.25 -4.65 -31.35
CA ASP A 486 -15.28 -3.86 -32.59
C ASP A 486 -16.68 -3.55 -33.09
N GLN A 487 -17.65 -4.40 -32.78
CA GLN A 487 -19.06 -4.22 -33.14
C GLN A 487 -19.78 -3.12 -32.33
N GLN A 488 -19.16 -2.60 -31.27
CA GLN A 488 -19.78 -1.58 -30.42
C GLN A 488 -19.72 -0.18 -31.05
N PRO A 489 -20.68 0.72 -30.72
CA PRO A 489 -20.62 2.10 -31.17
C PRO A 489 -19.38 2.82 -30.63
N THR A 490 -18.84 3.75 -31.41
CA THR A 490 -17.61 4.49 -31.08
C THR A 490 -17.68 5.19 -29.72
N PHE A 491 -18.83 5.78 -29.37
CA PHE A 491 -19.04 6.41 -28.07
C PHE A 491 -18.80 5.45 -26.89
N LYS A 492 -19.28 4.21 -26.97
CA LYS A 492 -19.09 3.21 -25.91
C LYS A 492 -17.61 2.84 -25.76
N LYS A 493 -16.87 2.73 -26.88
CA LYS A 493 -15.43 2.45 -26.87
C LYS A 493 -14.64 3.58 -26.18
N ILE A 494 -14.97 4.83 -26.50
CA ILE A 494 -14.35 6.02 -25.88
C ILE A 494 -14.63 6.02 -24.37
N LEU A 495 -15.87 5.77 -23.95
CA LEU A 495 -16.23 5.71 -22.53
C LEU A 495 -15.42 4.64 -21.78
N LEU A 496 -15.31 3.42 -22.34
CA LEU A 496 -14.53 2.34 -21.74
C LEU A 496 -13.04 2.68 -21.63
N LEU A 497 -12.49 3.39 -22.62
CA LEU A 497 -11.09 3.83 -22.59
C LEU A 497 -10.85 4.94 -21.58
N LEU A 498 -11.77 5.89 -21.44
CA LEU A 498 -11.69 6.95 -20.44
C LEU A 498 -11.72 6.37 -19.01
N ILE A 499 -12.65 5.45 -18.74
CA ILE A 499 -12.78 4.82 -17.42
C ILE A 499 -11.55 3.97 -17.06
N SER A 500 -10.88 3.36 -18.04
CA SER A 500 -9.71 2.50 -17.82
C SER A 500 -8.36 3.20 -17.98
N ASN A 501 -8.36 4.52 -18.20
CA ASN A 501 -7.14 5.29 -18.41
C ASN A 501 -6.44 5.55 -17.05
N PRO A 502 -5.20 5.08 -16.86
CA PRO A 502 -4.49 5.20 -15.58
C PRO A 502 -4.33 6.66 -15.11
N PHE A 503 -4.14 7.60 -16.04
CA PHE A 503 -3.92 9.00 -15.71
C PHE A 503 -5.22 9.75 -15.42
N LEU A 504 -6.34 9.42 -16.08
CA LEU A 504 -7.64 10.03 -15.74
C LEU A 504 -8.18 9.52 -14.40
N LEU A 505 -7.95 8.23 -14.10
CA LEU A 505 -8.30 7.66 -12.80
C LEU A 505 -7.55 8.33 -11.64
N SER A 506 -6.37 8.90 -11.89
CA SER A 506 -5.65 9.69 -10.87
C SER A 506 -6.48 10.87 -10.34
N ILE A 507 -7.37 11.46 -11.15
CA ILE A 507 -8.28 12.56 -10.74
C ILE A 507 -9.32 12.06 -9.73
N LEU A 508 -9.79 10.82 -9.88
CA LEU A 508 -10.74 10.23 -8.93
C LEU A 508 -10.03 9.82 -7.65
N ILE A 509 -8.85 9.19 -7.78
CA ILE A 509 -8.03 8.75 -6.63
C ILE A 509 -7.55 9.94 -5.80
N SER A 510 -7.27 11.08 -6.44
CA SER A 510 -6.79 12.28 -5.76
C SER A 510 -7.79 12.88 -4.78
N GLN A 511 -9.07 12.47 -4.79
CA GLN A 511 -10.06 12.92 -3.80
C GLN A 511 -9.73 12.48 -2.38
N ASP A 512 -8.87 11.46 -2.22
CA ASP A 512 -8.45 10.92 -0.93
C ASP A 512 -7.15 11.57 -0.39
N PHE A 513 -6.66 12.63 -1.07
CA PHE A 513 -5.47 13.39 -0.74
C PHE A 513 -5.87 14.82 -0.37
N GLU A 514 -5.20 15.42 0.63
CA GLU A 514 -5.56 16.74 1.14
C GLU A 514 -5.36 17.85 0.10
N ASN A 515 -4.22 17.82 -0.60
CA ASN A 515 -3.94 18.78 -1.70
C ASN A 515 -4.37 18.24 -3.08
N GLY A 516 -5.18 17.19 -3.09
CA GLY A 516 -5.74 16.63 -4.31
C GLY A 516 -4.69 16.05 -5.24
N LEU A 517 -4.76 16.44 -6.52
CA LEU A 517 -4.00 15.80 -7.61
C LEU A 517 -2.50 16.13 -7.57
N SER A 518 -2.14 17.32 -7.08
CA SER A 518 -0.73 17.73 -6.98
C SER A 518 0.06 16.81 -6.05
N GLU A 519 -0.55 16.43 -4.92
CA GLU A 519 0.05 15.56 -3.92
C GLU A 519 0.18 14.12 -4.41
N LEU A 520 -0.87 13.59 -5.05
CA LEU A 520 -0.82 12.26 -5.65
C LEU A 520 0.30 12.15 -6.70
N ILE A 521 0.43 13.16 -7.56
CA ILE A 521 1.49 13.19 -8.59
C ILE A 521 2.86 13.30 -7.95
N LYS A 522 3.01 14.19 -6.97
CA LYS A 522 4.25 14.35 -6.21
C LYS A 522 4.65 13.03 -5.55
N GLY A 523 3.71 12.34 -4.91
CA GLY A 523 3.90 11.00 -4.36
C GLY A 523 4.36 10.02 -5.43
N LEU A 524 3.59 9.83 -6.51
CA LEU A 524 3.94 8.90 -7.59
C LEU A 524 5.36 9.11 -8.14
N ILE A 525 5.81 10.36 -8.24
CA ILE A 525 7.15 10.70 -8.73
C ILE A 525 8.23 10.41 -7.69
N ILE A 526 8.05 10.89 -6.46
CA ILE A 526 9.10 10.93 -5.43
C ILE A 526 9.23 9.58 -4.70
N SER A 527 8.13 8.84 -4.54
CA SER A 527 8.10 7.63 -3.71
C SER A 527 9.05 6.52 -4.15
N TRP A 528 9.48 6.50 -5.42
CA TRP A 528 10.52 5.58 -5.86
C TRP A 528 11.88 5.92 -5.24
N ASP A 529 12.28 7.20 -5.29
CA ASP A 529 13.58 7.63 -4.77
C ASP A 529 13.63 7.60 -3.23
N GLU A 530 12.53 7.94 -2.58
CA GLU A 530 12.45 7.97 -1.12
C GLU A 530 12.25 6.59 -0.52
N PHE A 531 11.21 5.87 -0.96
CA PHE A 531 10.78 4.64 -0.31
C PHE A 531 11.15 3.38 -1.10
N ASN A 532 11.56 3.49 -2.36
CA ASN A 532 11.63 2.37 -3.30
C ASN A 532 10.22 1.79 -3.57
N CYS A 533 9.21 2.67 -3.70
CA CYS A 533 7.83 2.31 -4.01
C CYS A 533 7.66 2.03 -5.51
N HIS A 534 7.15 0.85 -5.87
CA HIS A 534 7.10 0.38 -7.25
C HIS A 534 5.85 0.84 -8.03
N THR A 535 4.89 1.51 -7.38
CA THR A 535 3.56 1.81 -7.94
C THR A 535 3.62 2.60 -9.24
N TRP A 536 4.50 3.60 -9.33
CA TRP A 536 4.69 4.40 -10.54
C TRP A 536 5.13 3.57 -11.75
N PHE A 537 6.13 2.70 -11.57
CA PHE A 537 6.61 1.81 -12.63
C PHE A 537 5.55 0.79 -13.05
N ILE A 538 4.75 0.29 -12.11
CA ILE A 538 3.65 -0.64 -12.42
C ILE A 538 2.59 0.05 -13.29
N ILE A 539 2.27 1.32 -13.02
CA ILE A 539 1.34 2.10 -13.83
C ILE A 539 1.92 2.37 -15.22
N CYS A 540 3.16 2.86 -15.30
CA CYS A 540 3.78 3.28 -16.56
C CYS A 540 4.22 2.13 -17.48
N ILE A 541 4.71 1.02 -16.93
CA ILE A 541 5.24 -0.11 -17.69
C ILE A 541 4.21 -1.23 -17.80
N GLY A 542 3.35 -1.42 -16.77
CA GLY A 542 2.33 -2.47 -16.79
C GLY A 542 1.01 -2.02 -17.43
N TRP A 543 0.37 -1.03 -16.81
CA TRP A 543 -0.99 -0.61 -17.19
C TRP A 543 -1.03 0.22 -18.46
N LEU A 544 -0.21 1.27 -18.55
CA LEU A 544 -0.22 2.21 -19.65
C LEU A 544 0.06 1.55 -21.02
N PRO A 545 1.03 0.63 -21.20
CA PRO A 545 1.29 0.02 -22.49
C PRO A 545 0.15 -0.89 -22.96
N SER A 546 -0.50 -1.57 -22.01
CA SER A 546 -1.68 -2.40 -22.26
C SER A 546 -2.86 -1.54 -22.75
N TRP A 547 -3.06 -0.37 -22.14
CA TRP A 547 -4.06 0.59 -22.55
C TRP A 547 -3.74 1.18 -23.95
N LEU A 548 -2.49 1.60 -24.17
CA LEU A 548 -2.02 2.13 -25.46
C LEU A 548 -2.14 1.11 -26.60
N GLY A 549 -1.78 -0.15 -26.36
CA GLY A 549 -1.92 -1.21 -27.35
C GLY A 549 -3.37 -1.41 -27.80
N ILE A 550 -4.33 -1.30 -26.87
CA ILE A 550 -5.76 -1.35 -27.20
C ILE A 550 -6.20 -0.09 -27.97
N VAL A 551 -5.75 1.11 -27.58
CA VAL A 551 -6.02 2.34 -28.34
C VAL A 551 -5.50 2.23 -29.78
N LEU A 552 -4.25 1.83 -29.97
CA LEU A 552 -3.64 1.62 -31.29
C LEU A 552 -4.44 0.60 -32.12
N SER A 553 -4.89 -0.49 -31.50
CA SER A 553 -5.72 -1.48 -32.19
C SER A 553 -7.04 -0.88 -32.70
N LEU A 554 -7.61 0.10 -31.99
CA LEU A 554 -8.87 0.75 -32.36
C LEU A 554 -8.69 1.83 -33.43
N LEU A 555 -7.50 2.45 -33.48
CA LEU A 555 -7.12 3.39 -34.55
C LEU A 555 -6.92 2.69 -35.89
N ILE A 556 -6.59 1.40 -35.90
CA ILE A 556 -6.44 0.61 -37.13
C ILE A 556 -7.82 0.39 -37.78
N ASN A 557 -7.95 0.85 -39.02
CA ASN A 557 -9.12 0.67 -39.86
C ASN A 557 -8.80 -0.24 -41.05
N ASP A 558 -9.69 -1.18 -41.32
CA ASP A 558 -9.55 -2.15 -42.41
C ASP A 558 -10.16 -1.58 -43.69
N ASP A 559 -9.30 -1.20 -44.63
CA ASP A 559 -9.69 -0.65 -45.94
C ASP A 559 -10.24 -1.73 -46.90
N SER A 560 -10.12 -3.03 -46.57
CA SER A 560 -10.58 -4.10 -47.46
C SER A 560 -12.11 -4.27 -47.49
N ARG A 561 -12.82 -3.92 -46.41
CA ARG A 561 -14.29 -3.98 -46.36
C ARG A 561 -14.99 -2.86 -47.12
N THR A 562 -14.42 -1.66 -47.14
CA THR A 562 -15.00 -0.51 -47.86
C THR A 562 -14.94 -0.68 -49.38
N LEU A 563 -13.97 -1.46 -49.88
CA LEU A 563 -13.86 -1.82 -51.30
C LEU A 563 -14.91 -2.84 -51.76
N ASN A 564 -15.37 -3.73 -50.86
CA ASN A 564 -16.43 -4.69 -51.19
C ASN A 564 -17.82 -4.07 -51.11
N GLU A 565 -18.09 -3.18 -50.14
CA GLU A 565 -19.37 -2.44 -50.08
C GLU A 565 -19.55 -1.47 -51.25
N LYS A 566 -18.47 -0.88 -51.78
CA LYS A 566 -18.51 -0.05 -53.00
C LYS A 566 -18.71 -0.85 -54.30
N LYS A 567 -18.50 -2.17 -54.30
CA LYS A 567 -18.75 -3.03 -55.47
C LYS A 567 -20.16 -3.63 -55.49
N THR A 568 -20.92 -3.47 -54.40
CA THR A 568 -22.29 -4.00 -54.25
C THR A 568 -23.37 -2.91 -54.28
N ASN A 569 -23.01 -1.66 -54.58
CA ASN A 569 -23.96 -0.56 -54.82
C ASN A 569 -23.90 -0.09 -56.27
#